data_AF-A0A2M7DQ82-F1
#
_entry.id   AF-A0A2M7DQ82-F1
#
_cell.length_a   1.000
_cell.length_b   1.000
_cell.length_c   1.000
_cell.angle_alpha   90.00
_cell.angle_beta   90.00
_cell.angle_gamma   90.00
#
_symmetry.space_group_name_H-M   'P 1'
#
loop_
_entity.id
_entity.type
_entity.pdbx_description
1 polymer ?
#
loop_
_entity_poly.entity_id
_entity_poly.type
_entity_poly.pdbx_seq_one_letter_code
_entity_poly.pdbx_strand_id
1 'polypeptide(L)'
;MVLSVNFNNMDNQFDVILFRGIGLFIIAILNLILAIVLWKKSKSKTVNYLYFIALTSSFYAFFCGATFFFWDSMPDLRLFWYRATWLGVFILPNLLGFVYYFNNNLKLVKIKILLWFLGAVIISALALFTPLMTESVYRKSISIFGVAGRLDPLGRSYIFIGTVLALYYLSINYKSTTDRLKKTRLKYFIFGLGFYIIGSIIAVGLIPLIYGQSGYYDLVVYCSTV
;
A
#
# COMPACT_ATOMS: atom_id res chain seq x y z
N MET A 1 -26.36 36.40 -12.53
CA MET A 1 -26.22 35.64 -11.27
C MET A 1 -24.73 35.43 -11.04
N VAL A 2 -24.11 36.30 -10.23
CA VAL A 2 -22.67 36.25 -9.97
C VAL A 2 -22.44 35.22 -8.88
N LEU A 3 -21.77 34.11 -9.21
CA LEU A 3 -21.29 33.15 -8.22
C LEU A 3 -20.18 33.86 -7.43
N SER A 4 -20.52 34.41 -6.26
CA SER A 4 -19.53 34.85 -5.28
C SER A 4 -18.80 33.60 -4.77
N VAL A 5 -17.63 33.33 -5.34
CA VAL A 5 -16.74 32.28 -4.85
C VAL A 5 -16.25 32.72 -3.46
N ASN A 6 -16.64 31.96 -2.44
CA ASN A 6 -16.30 32.24 -1.06
C ASN A 6 -14.85 31.82 -0.80
N PHE A 7 -13.91 32.78 -0.93
CA PHE A 7 -12.46 32.54 -0.81
C PHE A 7 -12.04 31.89 0.52
N ASN A 8 -12.75 32.17 1.62
CA ASN A 8 -12.48 31.56 2.93
C ASN A 8 -12.64 30.02 2.95
N ASN A 9 -13.39 29.43 2.02
CA ASN A 9 -13.52 27.98 1.92
C ASN A 9 -12.39 27.32 1.11
N MET A 10 -11.65 28.08 0.30
CA MET A 10 -10.56 27.53 -0.51
C MET A 10 -9.26 27.40 0.31
N ASP A 11 -8.98 28.37 1.19
CA ASP A 11 -7.81 28.34 2.07
C ASP A 11 -7.86 27.15 3.04
N ASN A 12 -9.02 26.92 3.69
CA ASN A 12 -9.21 25.78 4.58
C ASN A 12 -9.03 24.41 3.90
N GLN A 13 -9.34 24.29 2.61
CA GLN A 13 -9.14 23.03 1.88
C GLN A 13 -7.69 22.78 1.49
N PHE A 14 -6.94 23.85 1.22
CA PHE A 14 -5.50 23.76 0.93
C PHE A 14 -4.73 23.24 2.15
N ASP A 15 -5.04 23.79 3.33
CA ASP A 15 -4.41 23.38 4.58
C ASP A 15 -4.62 21.89 4.88
N VAL A 16 -5.84 21.37 4.72
CA VAL A 16 -6.15 19.95 4.98
C VAL A 16 -5.38 19.01 4.05
N ILE A 17 -5.22 19.37 2.78
CA ILE A 17 -4.45 18.57 1.80
C ILE A 17 -2.97 18.54 2.16
N LEU A 18 -2.43 19.70 2.53
CA LEU A 18 -1.05 19.82 2.98
C LEU A 18 -0.81 18.98 4.23
N PHE A 19 -1.70 19.05 5.23
CA PHE A 19 -1.60 18.22 6.44
C PHE A 19 -1.68 16.72 6.15
N ARG A 20 -2.56 16.28 5.22
CA ARG A 20 -2.60 14.87 4.78
C ARG A 20 -1.27 14.44 4.16
N GLY A 21 -0.73 15.24 3.23
CA GLY A 21 0.56 15.00 2.60
C GLY A 21 1.71 14.91 3.60
N ILE A 22 1.78 15.85 4.55
CA ILE A 22 2.79 15.83 5.64
C ILE A 22 2.67 14.56 6.48
N GLY A 23 1.45 14.17 6.87
CA GLY A 23 1.22 12.93 7.62
C GLY A 23 1.74 11.69 6.88
N LEU A 24 1.51 11.61 5.57
CA LEU A 24 2.01 10.52 4.73
C LEU A 24 3.54 10.51 4.62
N PHE A 25 4.18 11.68 4.52
CA PHE A 25 5.64 11.77 4.55
C PHE A 25 6.23 11.38 5.91
N ILE A 26 5.59 11.73 7.02
CA ILE A 26 6.01 11.27 8.35
C ILE A 26 5.96 9.74 8.41
N ILE A 27 4.87 9.12 7.94
CA ILE A 27 4.75 7.66 7.87
C ILE A 27 5.84 7.06 6.97
N ALA A 28 6.12 7.68 5.81
CA ALA A 28 7.19 7.25 4.93
C ALA A 28 8.56 7.25 5.63
N ILE A 29 8.87 8.30 6.37
CA ILE A 29 10.13 8.43 7.14
C ILE A 29 10.18 7.38 8.25
N LEU A 30 9.11 7.18 9.02
CA LEU A 30 9.06 6.16 10.07
C LEU A 30 9.28 4.76 9.51
N ASN A 31 8.64 4.42 8.40
CA ASN A 31 8.85 3.15 7.71
C ASN A 31 10.28 3.01 7.16
N LEU A 32 10.90 4.10 6.69
CA LEU A 32 12.30 4.09 6.24
C LEU A 32 13.26 3.86 7.41
N ILE A 33 13.05 4.52 8.55
CA ILE A 33 13.83 4.31 9.78
C ILE A 33 13.71 2.85 10.21
N LEU A 34 12.49 2.29 10.22
CA LEU A 34 12.27 0.87 10.53
C LEU A 34 13.02 -0.03 9.55
N ALA A 35 12.98 0.25 8.25
CA ALA A 35 13.73 -0.48 7.24
C ALA A 35 15.23 -0.45 7.53
N ILE A 36 15.81 0.70 7.85
CA ILE A 36 17.24 0.84 8.20
C ILE A 36 17.58 0.02 9.46
N VAL A 37 16.73 0.05 10.50
CA VAL A 37 16.94 -0.76 11.72
C VAL A 37 16.88 -2.26 11.41
N LEU A 38 15.92 -2.70 10.59
CA LEU A 38 15.77 -4.09 10.19
C LEU A 38 16.92 -4.56 9.32
N TRP A 39 17.40 -3.73 8.40
CA TRP A 39 18.56 -4.01 7.56
C TRP A 39 19.81 -4.30 8.41
N LYS A 40 20.10 -3.43 9.39
CA LYS A 40 21.21 -3.63 10.34
C LYS A 40 21.08 -4.91 11.17
N LYS A 41 19.85 -5.39 11.39
CA LYS A 41 19.54 -6.62 12.14
C LYS A 41 19.31 -7.85 11.25
N SER A 42 19.41 -7.72 9.92
CA SER A 42 19.05 -8.75 8.95
C SER A 42 20.07 -9.89 8.89
N LYS A 43 20.04 -10.75 9.90
CA LYS A 43 20.82 -12.00 9.94
C LYS A 43 20.08 -13.20 9.34
N SER A 44 18.77 -13.09 9.13
CA SER A 44 17.92 -14.17 8.59
C SER A 44 17.09 -13.69 7.39
N LYS A 45 16.72 -14.63 6.52
CA LYS A 45 15.87 -14.34 5.34
C LYS A 45 14.53 -13.72 5.74
N THR A 46 13.95 -14.18 6.83
CA THR A 46 12.70 -13.64 7.39
C THR A 46 12.82 -12.15 7.72
N VAL A 47 13.91 -11.75 8.39
CA VAL A 47 14.15 -10.34 8.73
C VAL A 47 14.44 -9.52 7.46
N ASN A 48 15.10 -10.11 6.47
CA ASN A 48 15.32 -9.46 5.18
C ASN A 48 14.01 -9.13 4.45
N TYR A 49 13.04 -10.04 4.45
CA TYR A 49 11.72 -9.75 3.87
C TYR A 49 10.95 -8.69 4.67
N LEU A 50 11.05 -8.67 6.01
CA LEU A 50 10.49 -7.57 6.82
C LEU A 50 11.11 -6.22 6.46
N TYR A 51 12.43 -6.19 6.25
CA TYR A 51 13.12 -5.00 5.77
C TYR A 51 12.52 -4.50 4.44
N PHE A 52 12.35 -5.39 3.46
CA PHE A 52 11.77 -5.00 2.18
C PHE A 52 10.30 -4.59 2.28
N ILE A 53 9.50 -5.19 3.18
CA ILE A 53 8.13 -4.73 3.46
C ILE A 53 8.16 -3.30 3.98
N ALA A 54 9.01 -3.00 4.98
CA ALA A 54 9.13 -1.65 5.53
C ALA A 54 9.62 -0.64 4.48
N LEU A 55 10.59 -1.02 3.65
CA LEU A 55 11.11 -0.16 2.57
C LEU A 55 10.05 0.14 1.51
N THR A 56 9.35 -0.89 1.04
CA THR A 56 8.29 -0.71 0.02
C THR A 56 7.08 0.05 0.58
N SER A 57 6.75 -0.16 1.86
CA SER A 57 5.75 0.65 2.58
C SER A 57 6.15 2.12 2.69
N SER A 58 7.43 2.39 2.93
CA SER A 58 7.98 3.76 2.92
C SER A 58 7.80 4.44 1.56
N PHE A 59 8.17 3.76 0.47
CA PHE A 59 7.97 4.30 -0.88
C PHE A 59 6.50 4.50 -1.22
N TYR A 60 5.64 3.55 -0.87
CA TYR A 60 4.20 3.68 -1.07
C TYR A 60 3.64 4.92 -0.36
N ALA A 61 3.97 5.10 0.92
CA ALA A 61 3.59 6.26 1.71
C ALA A 61 4.12 7.57 1.11
N PHE A 62 5.37 7.57 0.65
CA PHE A 62 5.99 8.70 -0.01
C PHE A 62 5.25 9.09 -1.29
N PHE A 63 4.93 8.15 -2.18
CA PHE A 63 4.18 8.43 -3.41
C PHE A 63 2.76 8.93 -3.12
N CYS A 64 2.11 8.40 -2.08
CA CYS A 64 0.83 8.92 -1.63
C CYS A 64 0.96 10.37 -1.18
N GLY A 65 1.93 10.69 -0.31
CA GLY A 65 2.19 12.06 0.14
C GLY A 65 2.53 13.02 -1.00
N ALA A 66 3.37 12.58 -1.93
CA ALA A 66 3.74 13.34 -3.12
C ALA A 66 2.52 13.66 -4.00
N THR A 67 1.52 12.78 -4.05
CA THR A 67 0.30 13.04 -4.81
C THR A 67 -0.50 14.24 -4.26
N PHE A 68 -0.51 14.43 -2.93
CA PHE A 68 -1.13 15.59 -2.30
C PHE A 68 -0.26 16.85 -2.44
N PHE A 69 1.05 16.71 -2.24
CA PHE A 69 1.98 17.86 -2.25
C PHE A 69 2.15 18.47 -3.65
N PHE A 70 2.19 17.63 -4.69
CA PHE A 70 2.34 18.06 -6.08
C PHE A 70 1.00 18.15 -6.82
N TRP A 71 -0.13 18.24 -6.10
CA TRP A 71 -1.45 18.28 -6.72
C TRP A 71 -1.65 19.50 -7.63
N ASP A 72 -1.18 20.68 -7.22
CA ASP A 72 -1.36 21.91 -8.01
C ASP A 72 -0.29 22.06 -9.11
N SER A 73 0.49 21.02 -9.36
CA SER A 73 1.49 20.98 -10.44
C SER A 73 0.85 20.64 -11.81
N MET A 74 1.70 20.53 -12.84
CA MET A 74 1.29 20.15 -14.19
C MET A 74 0.47 18.83 -14.20
N PRO A 75 -0.56 18.69 -15.06
CA PRO A 75 -1.41 17.49 -15.13
C PRO A 75 -0.64 16.17 -15.19
N ASP A 76 0.42 16.10 -16.01
CA ASP A 76 1.22 14.90 -16.18
C ASP A 76 1.96 14.50 -14.89
N LEU A 77 2.44 15.49 -14.13
CA LEU A 77 3.15 15.24 -12.87
C LEU A 77 2.21 14.69 -11.80
N ARG A 78 0.97 15.21 -11.72
CA ARG A 78 -0.05 14.67 -10.80
C ARG A 78 -0.37 13.21 -11.10
N LEU A 79 -0.60 12.90 -12.37
CA LEU A 79 -0.94 11.56 -12.82
C LEU A 79 0.22 10.61 -12.57
N PHE A 80 1.46 11.05 -12.78
CA PHE A 80 2.67 10.29 -12.44
C PHE A 80 2.70 9.92 -10.96
N TRP A 81 2.56 10.88 -10.04
CA TRP A 81 2.63 10.61 -8.59
C TRP A 81 1.53 9.64 -8.15
N TYR A 82 0.31 9.83 -8.65
CA TYR A 82 -0.79 8.90 -8.37
C TYR A 82 -0.51 7.50 -8.92
N ARG A 83 -0.02 7.38 -10.16
CA ARG A 83 0.35 6.08 -10.76
C ARG A 83 1.49 5.41 -10.00
N ALA A 84 2.45 6.17 -9.49
CA ALA A 84 3.55 5.66 -8.69
C ALA A 84 3.10 4.98 -7.39
N THR A 85 1.89 5.28 -6.89
CA THR A 85 1.31 4.55 -5.74
C THR A 85 1.14 3.06 -6.03
N TRP A 86 0.97 2.64 -7.30
CA TRP A 86 0.94 1.22 -7.66
C TRP A 86 2.25 0.48 -7.39
N LEU A 87 3.38 1.18 -7.20
CA LEU A 87 4.62 0.55 -6.72
C LEU A 87 4.46 -0.07 -5.32
N GLY A 88 3.43 0.31 -4.57
CA GLY A 88 3.05 -0.36 -3.32
C GLY A 88 2.73 -1.84 -3.47
N VAL A 89 2.42 -2.35 -4.67
CA VAL A 89 2.16 -3.79 -4.90
C VAL A 89 3.36 -4.67 -4.59
N PHE A 90 4.59 -4.11 -4.54
CA PHE A 90 5.78 -4.83 -4.10
C PHE A 90 5.78 -5.20 -2.61
N ILE A 91 4.88 -4.64 -1.80
CA ILE A 91 4.69 -5.07 -0.41
C ILE A 91 4.28 -6.56 -0.36
N LEU A 92 3.45 -7.01 -1.30
CA LEU A 92 2.87 -8.36 -1.32
C LEU A 92 3.87 -9.50 -1.54
N PRO A 93 4.72 -9.50 -2.59
CA PRO A 93 5.72 -10.55 -2.75
C PRO A 93 6.68 -10.60 -1.55
N ASN A 94 6.99 -9.45 -0.93
CA ASN A 94 7.80 -9.40 0.27
C ASN A 94 7.07 -9.97 1.49
N LEU A 95 5.79 -9.65 1.67
CA LEU A 95 4.94 -10.23 2.71
C LEU A 95 4.83 -11.74 2.58
N LEU A 96 4.56 -12.26 1.37
CA LEU A 96 4.50 -13.69 1.12
C LEU A 96 5.85 -14.36 1.32
N GLY A 97 6.95 -13.70 0.93
CA GLY A 97 8.30 -14.15 1.23
C GLY A 97 8.54 -14.28 2.73
N PHE A 98 8.20 -13.25 3.50
CA PHE A 98 8.24 -13.29 4.96
C PHE A 98 7.44 -14.49 5.50
N VAL A 99 6.18 -14.65 5.09
CA VAL A 99 5.31 -15.73 5.58
C VAL A 99 5.86 -17.11 5.24
N TYR A 100 6.34 -17.33 4.02
CA TYR A 100 6.89 -18.63 3.62
C TYR A 100 8.14 -19.01 4.41
N TYR A 101 9.08 -18.07 4.59
CA TYR A 101 10.28 -18.33 5.39
C TYR A 101 9.98 -18.42 6.88
N PHE A 102 9.03 -17.66 7.40
CA PHE A 102 8.60 -17.73 8.80
C PHE A 102 7.90 -19.07 9.13
N ASN A 103 7.18 -19.64 8.16
CA ASN A 103 6.48 -20.91 8.28
C ASN A 103 7.38 -22.13 8.01
N ASN A 104 8.66 -21.95 7.65
CA ASN A 104 9.54 -23.02 7.17
C ASN A 104 8.95 -23.86 6.02
N ASN A 105 7.96 -23.34 5.29
CA ASN A 105 7.34 -24.04 4.17
C ASN A 105 8.17 -23.81 2.91
N LEU A 106 9.34 -24.43 2.82
CA LEU A 106 10.38 -24.09 1.83
C LEU A 106 10.19 -24.68 0.43
N LYS A 107 9.21 -25.58 0.24
CA LYS A 107 9.02 -26.27 -1.05
C LYS A 107 8.62 -25.27 -2.14
N LEU A 108 9.49 -25.13 -3.16
CA LEU A 108 9.33 -24.23 -4.31
C LEU A 108 9.11 -22.75 -3.93
N VAL A 109 9.52 -22.33 -2.73
CA VAL A 109 9.31 -20.94 -2.25
C VAL A 109 9.91 -19.91 -3.17
N LYS A 110 11.12 -20.16 -3.69
CA LYS A 110 11.79 -19.25 -4.62
C LYS A 110 10.93 -19.00 -5.87
N ILE A 111 10.36 -20.06 -6.45
CA ILE A 111 9.51 -19.96 -7.66
C ILE A 111 8.20 -19.25 -7.33
N LYS A 112 7.56 -19.60 -6.21
CA LYS A 112 6.33 -18.93 -5.77
C LYS A 112 6.56 -17.42 -5.60
N ILE A 113 7.58 -17.04 -4.83
CA ILE A 113 7.94 -15.63 -4.60
C ILE A 113 8.28 -14.94 -5.93
N LEU A 114 9.03 -15.59 -6.82
CA LEU A 114 9.39 -15.05 -8.13
C LEU A 114 8.15 -14.73 -8.98
N LEU A 115 7.14 -15.61 -8.99
CA LEU A 115 5.88 -15.37 -9.70
C LEU A 115 5.11 -14.16 -9.13
N TRP A 116 5.11 -14.01 -7.80
CA TRP A 116 4.55 -12.81 -7.17
C TRP A 116 5.35 -11.55 -7.58
N PHE A 117 6.68 -11.58 -7.54
CA PHE A 117 7.48 -10.44 -8.00
C PHE A 117 7.22 -10.11 -9.47
N LEU A 118 7.10 -11.10 -10.34
CA LEU A 118 6.79 -10.89 -11.75
C LEU A 118 5.43 -10.18 -11.93
N GLY A 119 4.41 -10.62 -11.19
CA GLY A 119 3.11 -9.94 -11.17
C GLY A 119 3.21 -8.49 -10.71
N ALA A 120 3.94 -8.23 -9.62
CA ALA A 120 4.17 -6.88 -9.10
C ALA A 120 4.90 -5.98 -10.11
N VAL A 121 5.91 -6.50 -10.81
CA VAL A 121 6.64 -5.79 -11.88
C VAL A 121 5.72 -5.44 -13.04
N ILE A 122 4.93 -6.41 -13.52
CA ILE A 122 3.98 -6.18 -14.64
C ILE A 122 2.97 -5.10 -14.25
N ILE A 123 2.33 -5.22 -13.08
CA ILE A 123 1.35 -4.23 -12.60
C ILE A 123 1.99 -2.84 -12.49
N SER A 124 3.19 -2.76 -11.91
CA SER A 124 3.92 -1.50 -11.74
C SER A 124 4.28 -0.84 -13.07
N ALA A 125 4.77 -1.63 -14.04
CA ALA A 125 5.10 -1.14 -15.37
C ALA A 125 3.85 -0.66 -16.11
N LEU A 126 2.76 -1.43 -16.07
CA LEU A 126 1.49 -1.04 -16.66
C LEU A 126 0.94 0.23 -16.01
N ALA A 127 1.06 0.38 -14.69
CA ALA A 127 0.60 1.55 -13.97
C ALA A 127 1.38 2.81 -14.32
N LEU A 128 2.71 2.74 -14.36
CA LEU A 128 3.54 3.92 -14.62
C LEU A 128 3.48 4.37 -16.09
N PHE A 129 3.51 3.43 -17.02
CA PHE A 129 3.72 3.73 -18.43
C PHE A 129 2.44 3.71 -19.28
N THR A 130 1.30 3.27 -18.74
CA THR A 130 0.07 3.13 -19.52
C THR A 130 -1.18 3.61 -18.75
N PRO A 131 -2.27 3.96 -19.45
CA PRO A 131 -3.55 4.25 -18.80
C PRO A 131 -4.31 2.99 -18.36
N LEU A 132 -3.74 1.79 -18.51
CA LEU A 132 -4.46 0.54 -18.26
C LEU A 132 -4.78 0.31 -16.77
N MET A 133 -3.98 0.85 -15.85
CA MET A 133 -4.27 0.77 -14.40
C MET A 133 -4.94 2.04 -13.88
N THR A 134 -4.51 3.22 -14.34
CA THR A 134 -5.10 4.50 -13.92
C THR A 134 -5.12 5.43 -15.12
N GLU A 135 -6.33 5.76 -15.56
CA GLU A 135 -6.55 6.53 -16.79
C GLU A 135 -6.29 8.02 -16.56
N SER A 136 -6.93 8.58 -15.53
CA SER A 136 -6.83 9.99 -15.16
C SER A 136 -6.99 10.17 -13.66
N VAL A 137 -6.68 11.37 -13.18
CA VAL A 137 -6.85 11.77 -11.78
C VAL A 137 -7.57 13.10 -11.71
N TYR A 138 -8.45 13.23 -10.73
CA TYR A 138 -9.16 14.48 -10.44
C TYR A 138 -9.35 14.62 -8.95
N ARG A 139 -9.58 15.86 -8.51
CA ARG A 139 -9.85 16.17 -7.12
C ARG A 139 -11.32 16.48 -6.95
N LYS A 140 -11.90 15.94 -5.88
CA LYS A 140 -13.26 16.28 -5.43
C LYS A 140 -13.18 16.60 -3.95
N SER A 141 -13.32 17.89 -3.61
CA SER A 141 -13.10 18.42 -2.25
C SER A 141 -11.66 18.15 -1.77
N ILE A 142 -11.48 17.60 -0.56
CA ILE A 142 -10.19 17.31 0.07
C ILE A 142 -9.53 16.00 -0.40
N SER A 143 -10.19 15.22 -1.27
CA SER A 143 -9.71 13.91 -1.71
C SER A 143 -9.34 13.89 -3.19
N ILE A 144 -8.31 13.10 -3.49
CA ILE A 144 -7.80 12.86 -4.83
C ILE A 144 -8.29 11.49 -5.29
N PHE A 145 -8.93 11.45 -6.45
CA PHE A 145 -9.54 10.27 -7.02
C PHE A 145 -8.84 9.91 -8.33
N GLY A 146 -8.62 8.62 -8.52
CA GLY A 146 -8.18 8.05 -9.79
C GLY A 146 -9.38 7.45 -10.52
N VAL A 147 -9.42 7.64 -11.84
CA VAL A 147 -10.29 6.88 -12.72
C VAL A 147 -9.60 5.57 -13.04
N ALA A 148 -10.24 4.46 -12.66
CA ALA A 148 -9.73 3.11 -12.85
C ALA A 148 -9.60 2.78 -14.35
N GLY A 149 -8.43 2.29 -14.77
CA GLY A 149 -8.23 1.80 -16.13
C GLY A 149 -8.79 0.38 -16.32
N ARG A 150 -8.75 -0.13 -17.56
CA ARG A 150 -9.30 -1.45 -17.93
C ARG A 150 -8.73 -2.63 -17.13
N LEU A 151 -7.49 -2.54 -16.65
CA LEU A 151 -6.78 -3.59 -15.92
C LEU A 151 -6.68 -3.31 -14.40
N ASP A 152 -7.24 -2.20 -13.91
CA ASP A 152 -7.32 -1.91 -12.47
C ASP A 152 -7.93 -3.08 -11.66
N PRO A 153 -9.03 -3.74 -12.10
CA PRO A 153 -9.58 -4.88 -11.37
C PRO A 153 -8.62 -6.06 -11.23
N LEU A 154 -7.72 -6.28 -12.22
CA LEU A 154 -6.71 -7.33 -12.13
C LEU A 154 -5.65 -7.01 -11.08
N GLY A 155 -5.18 -5.76 -11.02
CA GLY A 155 -4.26 -5.31 -9.98
C GLY A 155 -4.87 -5.41 -8.58
N ARG A 156 -6.15 -5.01 -8.41
CA ARG A 156 -6.86 -5.17 -7.14
C ARG A 156 -7.06 -6.63 -6.76
N SER A 157 -7.38 -7.48 -7.73
CA SER A 157 -7.50 -8.93 -7.52
C SER A 157 -6.17 -9.55 -7.07
N TYR A 158 -5.06 -9.14 -7.69
CA TYR A 158 -3.71 -9.54 -7.26
C TYR A 158 -3.44 -9.15 -5.80
N ILE A 159 -3.79 -7.91 -5.41
CA ILE A 159 -3.65 -7.44 -4.02
C ILE A 159 -4.50 -8.27 -3.07
N PHE A 160 -5.76 -8.49 -3.42
CA PHE A 160 -6.71 -9.25 -2.60
C PHE A 160 -6.24 -10.71 -2.39
N ILE A 161 -5.89 -11.42 -3.47
CA ILE A 161 -5.46 -12.81 -3.41
C ILE A 161 -4.17 -12.95 -2.60
N GLY A 162 -3.17 -12.08 -2.84
CA GLY A 162 -1.91 -12.12 -2.10
C GLY A 162 -2.09 -11.91 -0.60
N THR A 163 -2.97 -10.97 -0.24
CA THR A 163 -3.34 -10.67 1.13
C THR A 163 -4.04 -11.84 1.82
N VAL A 164 -5.05 -12.43 1.18
CA VAL A 164 -5.79 -13.60 1.70
C VAL A 164 -4.85 -14.79 1.91
N LEU A 165 -3.95 -15.05 0.96
CA LEU A 165 -2.96 -16.12 1.08
C LEU A 165 -2.00 -15.88 2.24
N ALA A 166 -1.51 -14.66 2.43
CA ALA A 166 -0.64 -14.31 3.55
C ALA A 166 -1.33 -14.58 4.89
N LEU A 167 -2.58 -14.12 5.06
CA LEU A 167 -3.39 -14.39 6.26
C LEU A 167 -3.60 -15.88 6.48
N TYR A 168 -4.04 -16.61 5.45
CA TYR A 168 -4.29 -18.05 5.52
C TYR A 168 -3.08 -18.81 6.06
N TYR A 169 -1.90 -18.56 5.50
CA TYR A 169 -0.67 -19.22 5.93
C TYR A 169 -0.22 -18.79 7.33
N LEU A 170 -0.40 -17.53 7.72
CA LEU A 170 -0.11 -17.06 9.08
C LEU A 170 -1.05 -17.71 10.10
N SER A 171 -2.35 -17.79 9.81
CA SER A 171 -3.35 -18.41 10.68
C SER A 171 -3.09 -19.91 10.88
N ILE A 172 -2.70 -20.63 9.84
CA ILE A 172 -2.28 -22.04 9.96
C ILE A 172 -1.09 -22.16 10.90
N ASN A 173 -0.04 -21.35 10.69
CA ASN A 173 1.17 -21.43 11.51
C ASN A 173 0.92 -21.03 12.98
N TYR A 174 0.01 -20.09 13.21
CA TYR A 174 -0.42 -19.71 14.55
C TYR A 174 -1.11 -20.87 15.29
N LYS A 175 -1.94 -21.65 14.58
CA LYS A 175 -2.61 -22.83 15.14
C LYS A 175 -1.63 -23.99 15.38
N SER A 176 -0.66 -24.20 14.49
CA SER A 176 0.27 -25.34 14.56
C SER A 176 1.49 -25.12 15.46
N THR A 177 1.85 -23.87 15.77
CA THR A 177 3.03 -23.56 16.60
C THR A 177 2.77 -23.90 18.08
N THR A 178 3.63 -24.73 18.66
CA THR A 178 3.66 -25.05 20.10
C THR A 178 4.51 -24.07 20.92
N ASP A 179 5.49 -23.40 20.29
CA ASP A 179 6.33 -22.39 20.93
C ASP A 179 5.52 -21.13 21.32
N ARG A 180 5.45 -20.84 22.62
CA ARG A 180 4.69 -19.72 23.19
C ARG A 180 5.19 -18.36 22.71
N LEU A 181 6.51 -18.15 22.60
CA LEU A 181 7.08 -16.86 22.15
C LEU A 181 6.79 -16.62 20.67
N LYS A 182 6.96 -17.65 19.84
CA LYS A 182 6.63 -17.58 18.41
C LYS A 182 5.14 -17.32 18.20
N LYS A 183 4.28 -17.99 18.97
CA LYS A 183 2.82 -17.80 18.92
C LYS A 183 2.40 -16.39 19.30
N THR A 184 3.00 -15.79 20.32
CA THR A 184 2.75 -14.40 20.71
C THR A 184 3.15 -13.42 19.61
N ARG A 185 4.33 -13.58 19.00
CA ARG A 185 4.78 -12.74 17.87
C ARG A 185 3.83 -12.85 16.67
N LEU A 186 3.39 -14.07 16.33
CA LEU A 186 2.39 -14.31 15.29
C LEU A 186 1.06 -13.63 15.60
N LYS A 187 0.59 -13.68 16.86
CA LYS A 187 -0.65 -13.02 17.27
C LYS A 187 -0.60 -11.52 16.98
N TYR A 188 0.46 -10.83 17.40
CA TYR A 188 0.62 -9.39 17.16
C TYR A 188 0.78 -9.07 15.67
N PHE A 189 1.53 -9.88 14.92
CA PHE A 189 1.68 -9.69 13.49
C PHE A 189 0.36 -9.86 12.72
N ILE A 190 -0.41 -10.91 13.03
CA ILE A 190 -1.74 -11.14 12.44
C ILE A 190 -2.70 -10.01 12.81
N PHE A 191 -2.64 -9.51 14.05
CA PHE A 191 -3.48 -8.42 14.49
C PHE A 191 -3.18 -7.11 13.75
N GLY A 192 -1.90 -6.73 13.62
CA GLY A 192 -1.49 -5.56 12.82
C GLY A 192 -1.86 -5.71 11.35
N LEU A 193 -1.58 -6.88 10.75
CA LEU A 193 -1.97 -7.17 9.37
C LEU A 193 -3.51 -7.14 9.19
N GLY A 194 -4.27 -7.63 10.17
CA GLY A 194 -5.74 -7.58 10.16
C GLY A 194 -6.27 -6.15 10.10
N PHE A 195 -5.71 -5.24 10.90
CA PHE A 195 -6.05 -3.81 10.83
C PHE A 195 -5.78 -3.21 9.46
N TYR A 196 -4.59 -3.46 8.90
CA TYR A 196 -4.23 -3.01 7.57
C TYR A 196 -5.20 -3.52 6.50
N ILE A 197 -5.60 -4.79 6.59
CA ILE A 197 -6.52 -5.43 5.63
C ILE A 197 -7.92 -4.87 5.75
N ILE A 198 -8.44 -4.68 6.96
CA ILE A 198 -9.76 -4.07 7.17
C ILE A 198 -9.77 -2.65 6.59
N GLY A 199 -8.74 -1.84 6.89
CA GLY A 199 -8.57 -0.51 6.30
C GLY A 199 -8.53 -0.58 4.77
N SER A 200 -7.82 -1.55 4.21
CA SER A 200 -7.71 -1.79 2.76
C SER A 200 -9.04 -2.20 2.13
N ILE A 201 -9.78 -3.13 2.72
CA ILE A 201 -11.08 -3.60 2.18
C ILE A 201 -12.06 -2.44 2.16
N ILE A 202 -12.09 -1.62 3.22
CA ILE A 202 -12.96 -0.44 3.28
C ILE A 202 -12.56 0.56 2.18
N ALA A 203 -11.28 0.94 2.16
CA ALA A 203 -10.79 2.03 1.30
C ALA A 203 -10.67 1.67 -0.19
N VAL A 204 -10.28 0.44 -0.51
CA VAL A 204 -9.96 -0.03 -1.86
C VAL A 204 -11.08 -0.89 -2.45
N GLY A 205 -11.90 -1.51 -1.60
CA GLY A 205 -13.01 -2.39 -2.00
C GLY A 205 -14.38 -1.72 -1.87
N LEU A 206 -14.86 -1.53 -0.64
CA LEU A 206 -16.24 -1.08 -0.38
C LEU A 206 -16.51 0.33 -0.91
N ILE A 207 -15.62 1.29 -0.61
CA ILE A 207 -15.84 2.67 -1.04
C ILE A 207 -15.85 2.79 -2.58
N PRO A 208 -14.90 2.21 -3.33
CA PRO A 208 -14.95 2.28 -4.79
C PRO A 208 -16.14 1.57 -5.40
N LEU A 209 -16.67 0.51 -4.79
CA LEU A 209 -17.89 -0.17 -5.27
C LEU A 209 -19.13 0.70 -5.09
N ILE A 210 -19.23 1.45 -3.99
CA ILE A 210 -20.39 2.31 -3.69
C ILE A 210 -20.37 3.58 -4.57
N TYR A 211 -19.20 4.17 -4.78
CA TYR A 211 -19.08 5.48 -5.43
C TYR A 211 -18.52 5.44 -6.85
N GLY A 212 -18.03 4.29 -7.33
CA GLY A 212 -17.40 4.13 -8.64
C GLY A 212 -16.04 4.82 -8.78
N GLN A 213 -15.39 5.17 -7.67
CA GLN A 213 -14.18 6.02 -7.65
C GLN A 213 -13.17 5.53 -6.60
N SER A 214 -11.86 5.49 -6.92
CA SER A 214 -10.82 5.01 -5.99
C SER A 214 -10.18 6.13 -5.16
N GLY A 215 -10.97 6.80 -4.33
CA GLY A 215 -10.58 8.04 -3.64
C GLY A 215 -9.78 7.96 -2.35
N TYR A 216 -9.33 6.78 -1.92
CA TYR A 216 -8.92 6.58 -0.51
C TYR A 216 -7.73 5.63 -0.35
N TYR A 217 -6.89 5.50 -1.38
CA TYR A 217 -5.68 4.67 -1.32
C TYR A 217 -4.71 5.10 -0.19
N ASP A 218 -4.80 6.36 0.25
CA ASP A 218 -4.02 6.92 1.35
C ASP A 218 -4.54 6.50 2.74
N LEU A 219 -5.84 6.20 2.92
CA LEU A 219 -6.37 5.65 4.18
C LEU A 219 -5.63 4.38 4.59
N VAL A 220 -5.27 3.56 3.60
CA VAL A 220 -4.50 2.34 3.81
C VAL A 220 -3.09 2.63 4.33
N VAL A 221 -2.49 3.75 3.94
CA VAL A 221 -1.16 4.17 4.41
C VAL A 221 -1.20 4.54 5.89
N TYR A 222 -2.26 5.20 6.36
CA TYR A 222 -2.40 5.50 7.79
C TYR A 222 -2.51 4.24 8.65
N CYS A 223 -2.99 3.13 8.08
CA CYS A 223 -2.99 1.81 8.72
C CYS A 223 -1.69 1.02 8.51
N SER A 224 -0.72 1.55 7.76
CA SER A 224 0.54 0.86 7.40
C SER A 224 1.70 1.16 8.34
N THR A 225 1.50 1.99 9.37
CA THR A 225 2.46 2.16 10.46
C THR A 225 2.56 0.84 11.23
N VAL A 226 3.66 0.12 10.99
CA VAL A 226 4.00 -1.16 11.64
C VAL A 226 4.23 -0.97 13.13
#